data_AF-A0A937LTS3-F1
#
_entry.id   AF-A0A937LTS3-F1
#
_cell.length_a   1.000
_cell.length_b   1.000
_cell.length_c   1.000
_cell.angle_alpha   90.00
_cell.angle_beta   90.00
_cell.angle_gamma   90.00
#
_symmetry.space_group_name_H-M   'P 1'
#
loop_
_entity.id
_entity.type
_entity.pdbx_description
1 polymer ?
#
loop_
_entity_poly.entity_id
_entity_poly.type
_entity_poly.pdbx_seq_one_letter_code
_entity_poly.pdbx_strand_id
1 'polypeptide(L)' 'MLRLFCLIMFSVLFLSCNEKHPLADKLCNCYTHLHRAEIVEESDFWTDSCNVLYIDILRKLEKDKSDQQKFQRAYSRCQ' A
#
# COMPACT_ATOMS: atom_id res chain seq x y z
N MET A 1 -23.78 -33.76 -5.12
CA MET A 1 -22.50 -33.60 -4.41
C MET A 1 -21.54 -32.64 -5.15
N LEU A 2 -21.18 -32.88 -6.42
CA LEU A 2 -20.21 -32.06 -7.18
C LEU A 2 -20.60 -30.56 -7.32
N ARG A 3 -21.89 -30.26 -7.53
CA ARG A 3 -22.39 -28.88 -7.71
C ARG A 3 -22.27 -28.00 -6.47
N LEU A 4 -22.42 -28.56 -5.26
CA LEU A 4 -22.28 -27.80 -4.01
C LEU A 4 -20.81 -27.47 -3.73
N PHE A 5 -19.90 -28.38 -4.10
CA PHE A 5 -18.47 -28.22 -3.89
C PHE A 5 -17.88 -27.05 -4.71
N CYS A 6 -18.37 -26.87 -5.95
CA CYS A 6 -17.97 -25.73 -6.79
C CYS A 6 -18.42 -24.38 -6.22
N LEU A 7 -19.59 -24.29 -5.58
CA LEU A 7 -20.10 -23.06 -4.98
C LEU A 7 -19.28 -22.64 -3.75
N ILE A 8 -18.78 -23.61 -2.98
CA ILE A 8 -17.93 -23.37 -1.80
C ILE A 8 -16.53 -22.93 -2.24
N MET A 9 -15.96 -23.52 -3.29
CA MET A 9 -14.64 -23.09 -3.80
C MET A 9 -14.68 -21.67 -4.40
N PHE A 10 -15.79 -21.27 -4.99
CA PHE A 10 -15.94 -19.94 -5.59
C PHE A 10 -16.04 -18.83 -4.53
N SER A 11 -16.62 -19.10 -3.35
CA SER A 11 -16.75 -18.10 -2.28
C SER A 11 -15.43 -17.81 -1.55
N VAL A 12 -14.50 -18.76 -1.49
CA VAL A 12 -13.17 -18.56 -0.85
C VAL A 12 -12.26 -17.65 -1.69
N LEU A 13 -12.46 -17.60 -3.01
CA LEU A 13 -11.67 -16.76 -3.93
C LEU A 13 -11.93 -15.25 -3.80
N PHE A 14 -13.06 -14.83 -3.22
CA PHE A 14 -13.40 -13.41 -3.04
C PHE A 14 -12.99 -12.83 -1.68
N LEU A 15 -12.40 -13.64 -0.79
CA LEU A 15 -11.96 -13.19 0.54
C LEU A 15 -10.61 -12.45 0.54
N SER A 16 -9.93 -12.31 -0.60
CA SER A 16 -8.82 -11.38 -0.75
C SER A 16 -9.33 -9.95 -0.87
N CYS A 17 -9.98 -9.46 0.19
CA CYS A 17 -10.33 -8.06 0.32
C CYS A 17 -9.02 -7.29 0.42
N ASN A 18 -8.61 -6.66 -0.69
CA ASN A 18 -7.45 -5.79 -0.74
C ASN A 18 -7.78 -4.56 0.11
N GLU A 19 -7.50 -4.65 1.42
CA GLU A 19 -7.61 -3.52 2.35
C GLU A 19 -6.76 -2.38 1.80
N LYS A 20 -7.42 -1.38 1.19
CA LYS A 20 -6.81 -0.18 0.62
C LYS A 20 -6.70 0.88 1.69
N HIS A 21 -5.61 1.64 1.67
CA HIS A 21 -5.42 2.76 2.57
C HIS A 21 -4.97 3.98 1.76
N PRO A 22 -5.71 5.11 1.77
CA PRO A 22 -5.41 6.25 0.89
C PRO A 22 -3.99 6.81 1.06
N LEU A 23 -3.47 6.81 2.29
CA LEU A 23 -2.09 7.26 2.55
C LEU A 23 -1.05 6.25 2.06
N ALA A 24 -1.38 4.95 2.05
CA ALA A 24 -0.50 3.93 1.46
C ALA A 24 -0.48 4.11 -0.05
N ASP A 25 -1.63 4.21 -0.71
CA ASP A 25 -1.71 4.42 -2.17
C ASP A 25 -0.89 5.65 -2.61
N LYS A 26 -0.98 6.76 -1.85
CA LYS A 26 -0.19 7.97 -2.12
C LYS A 26 1.32 7.72 -2.02
N LEU A 27 1.76 7.00 -0.99
CA LEU A 27 3.18 6.67 -0.79
C LEU A 27 3.69 5.69 -1.85
N CYS A 28 2.88 4.68 -2.20
CA CYS A 28 3.21 3.71 -3.25
C CYS A 28 3.36 4.38 -4.62
N ASN A 29 2.48 5.35 -4.92
CA ASN A 29 2.61 6.16 -6.13
C ASN A 29 3.91 6.99 -6.12
N CYS A 30 4.32 7.54 -4.98
CA CYS A 30 5.61 8.24 -4.86
C CYS A 30 6.78 7.31 -5.21
N TYR A 31 6.82 6.12 -4.60
CA TYR A 31 7.87 5.14 -4.92
C TYR A 31 7.79 4.63 -6.36
N THR A 32 6.60 4.60 -6.97
CA THR A 32 6.46 4.30 -8.41
C THR A 32 7.17 5.35 -9.26
N HIS A 33 7.07 6.64 -8.92
CA HIS A 33 7.82 7.69 -9.61
C HIS A 33 9.33 7.54 -9.39
N LEU A 34 9.75 7.26 -8.16
CA LEU A 34 11.16 6.96 -7.86
C LEU A 34 11.70 5.82 -8.73
N HIS A 35 10.98 4.70 -8.82
CA HIS A 35 11.39 3.55 -9.62
C HIS A 35 11.40 3.80 -11.14
N ARG A 36 10.70 4.85 -11.60
CA ARG A 36 10.66 5.25 -13.01
C ARG A 36 11.66 6.34 -13.36
N ALA A 37 12.32 6.93 -12.37
CA ALA A 37 13.31 7.98 -12.60
C ALA A 37 14.49 7.42 -13.42
N GLU A 38 14.83 8.10 -14.52
CA GLU A 38 15.88 7.63 -15.44
C GLU A 38 17.24 8.28 -15.15
N ILE A 39 17.26 9.39 -14.41
CA ILE A 39 18.46 10.15 -14.06
C ILE A 39 18.63 10.27 -12.54
N VAL A 40 19.87 10.44 -12.10
CA VAL A 40 20.24 10.48 -10.67
C VAL A 40 19.57 11.63 -9.95
N GLU A 41 19.56 12.83 -10.53
CA GLU A 41 18.96 14.02 -9.91
C GLU A 41 17.45 13.86 -9.67
N GLU A 42 16.76 13.20 -10.59
CA GLU A 42 15.33 12.88 -10.45
C GLU A 42 15.10 11.80 -9.39
N SER A 43 15.94 10.76 -9.37
CA SER A 43 15.91 9.72 -8.34
C SER A 43 16.14 10.30 -6.94
N ASP A 44 17.09 11.22 -6.78
CA ASP A 44 17.39 11.88 -5.51
C ASP A 44 16.20 12.73 -5.06
N PHE A 45 15.62 13.52 -5.97
CA PHE A 45 14.42 14.31 -5.71
C PHE A 45 13.24 13.46 -5.24
N TRP A 46 12.95 12.35 -5.93
CA TRP A 46 11.86 11.45 -5.54
C TRP A 46 12.17 10.71 -4.24
N THR A 47 13.42 10.33 -3.99
CA THR A 47 13.82 9.68 -2.73
C THR A 47 13.52 10.59 -1.54
N ASP A 48 13.97 11.85 -1.60
CA ASP A 48 13.71 12.84 -0.56
C ASP A 48 12.20 13.09 -0.39
N SER A 49 11.49 13.24 -1.50
CA SER A 49 10.05 13.47 -1.50
C SER A 49 9.27 12.31 -0.84
N CYS A 50 9.61 11.06 -1.17
CA CYS A 50 8.93 9.90 -0.61
C CYS A 50 9.28 9.68 0.87
N ASN A 51 10.52 9.98 1.28
CA ASN A 51 10.93 9.91 2.68
C ASN A 51 10.19 10.93 3.55
N VAL A 52 10.09 12.18 3.11
CA VAL A 52 9.30 13.20 3.81
C VAL A 52 7.84 12.77 3.91
N LEU A 53 7.25 12.30 2.80
CA LEU A 53 5.88 11.81 2.78
C LEU A 53 5.66 10.64 3.75
N TYR A 54 6.59 9.69 3.83
CA TYR A 54 6.49 8.57 4.76
C TYR A 54 6.48 9.03 6.22
N ILE A 55 7.39 9.93 6.59
CA ILE A 55 7.46 10.49 7.95
C ILE A 55 6.16 11.23 8.30
N ASP A 56 5.65 12.05 7.39
CA ASP A 56 4.41 12.80 7.61
C ASP A 56 3.20 11.90 7.79
N ILE A 57 3.12 10.80 7.04
CA ILE A 57 2.08 9.78 7.21
C ILE A 57 2.19 9.13 8.59
N LEU A 58 3.40 8.73 9.01
CA LEU A 58 3.60 8.12 10.32
C LEU A 58 3.19 9.06 11.47
N ARG A 59 3.54 10.35 11.38
CA ARG A 59 3.10 11.37 12.36
C ARG A 59 1.59 11.55 12.38
N LYS A 60 0.95 11.56 11.21
CA LYS A 60 -0.51 11.70 11.10
C LYS A 60 -1.25 10.52 11.74
N LEU A 61 -0.69 9.32 11.64
CA LEU A 61 -1.26 8.09 12.15
C LEU A 61 -0.82 7.74 13.57
N GLU A 62 0.09 8.52 14.18
CA GLU A 62 0.71 8.23 15.47
C GLU A 62 -0.32 8.01 16.60
N LYS A 63 -1.44 8.74 16.57
CA LYS A 63 -2.48 8.67 17.61
C LYS A 63 -3.54 7.60 17.35
N ASP A 64 -3.59 7.01 16.15
CA ASP A 64 -4.56 5.98 15.80
C ASP A 64 -3.85 4.69 15.39
N LYS A 65 -3.63 3.84 16.40
CA LYS A 65 -2.97 2.54 16.22
C LYS A 65 -3.73 1.61 15.26
N SER A 66 -5.06 1.70 15.19
CA SER A 66 -5.84 0.86 14.28
C SER A 66 -5.61 1.29 12.84
N ASP A 67 -5.69 2.60 12.58
CA ASP A 67 -5.46 3.16 11.26
C ASP A 67 -4.01 2.98 10.81
N GLN A 68 -3.05 3.13 11.74
CA GLN A 68 -1.64 2.84 11.50
C GLN A 68 -1.40 1.39 11.07
N GLN A 69 -2.06 0.41 11.69
CA GLN A 69 -1.96 -0.99 11.29
C GLN A 69 -2.54 -1.24 9.89
N LYS A 70 -3.66 -0.60 9.55
CA LYS A 70 -4.25 -0.69 8.21
C LYS A 70 -3.34 -0.08 7.16
N PHE A 71 -2.75 1.09 7.45
CA PHE A 71 -1.74 1.71 6.61
C PHE A 71 -0.56 0.77 6.37
N GLN A 72 0.03 0.19 7.43
CA GLN A 72 1.19 -0.70 7.29
C GLN A 72 0.86 -1.94 6.45
N ARG A 73 -0.31 -2.55 6.64
CA ARG A 73 -0.76 -3.71 5.84
C ARG A 73 -1.00 -3.36 4.37
N ALA A 74 -1.51 -2.16 4.09
CA ALA A 74 -1.70 -1.69 2.72
C ALA A 74 -0.35 -1.36 2.08
N TYR A 75 0.54 -0.66 2.80
CA TYR A 75 1.86 -0.27 2.33
C TYR A 75 2.77 -1.47 2.03
N SER A 76 2.73 -2.52 2.85
CA SER A 76 3.54 -3.72 2.64
C SER A 76 3.20 -4.51 1.37
N ARG A 77 2.08 -4.20 0.70
CA ARG A 77 1.71 -4.81 -0.59
C ARG A 77 2.27 -4.05 -1.79
N CYS A 78 2.79 -2.85 -1.56
CA CYS A 78 3.39 -2.03 -2.61
C CYS A 78 4.89 -2.23 -2.77
N GLN A 79 5.56 -2.74 -1.72
CA GLN A 79 6.94 -3.20 -1.76
C GLN A 79 7.03 -4.57 -2.43
#